data_AF-A0A3N1GHW4-F1
#
_entry.id   AF-A0A3N1GHW4-F1
#
_cell.length_a   1.000
_cell.length_b   1.000
_cell.length_c   1.000
_cell.angle_alpha   90.00
_cell.angle_beta   90.00
_cell.angle_gamma   90.00
#
_symmetry.space_group_name_H-M   'P 1'
#
loop_
_entity.id
_entity.type
_entity.pdbx_description
1 polymer ?
#
loop_
_entity_poly.entity_id
_entity_poly.type
_entity_poly.pdbx_seq_one_letter_code
_entity_poly.pdbx_strand_id
1 'polypeptide(L)'
;MASLKGPAHWPTAQISWQRPLIMPERTDLPQSVRAGCAQQVTRRSRSSLAADIRIPRRGRSIGECVKMRRVEFSRDVLQSAAADPASAAWSTIWQQSCHQGTCDPASAVLLPWLSTTIAAFPADRRETPLALAGFIALDATDADRATYADDIAALRTMAVERLPEVSDDPAFVYLLQAILGFDGDETWGKELDHLNDGEVEVRCPECDEEALVDLSGDDPEILPGLSSELAERLHAEATHTGRGAVGTGMTRLFGRMDCPSCGIRFNVADHLAGSFT
;
A
#
# COMPACT_ATOMS: atom_id res chain seq x y z
N MET A 1 -44.34 7.44 -6.72
CA MET A 1 -43.45 6.29 -6.45
C MET A 1 -42.18 6.48 -7.27
N ALA A 2 -41.19 7.17 -6.69
CA ALA A 2 -39.91 7.41 -7.33
C ALA A 2 -38.94 6.31 -6.91
N SER A 3 -38.37 5.64 -7.90
CA SER A 3 -37.42 4.55 -7.78
C SER A 3 -36.10 5.05 -7.19
N LEU A 4 -35.71 4.52 -6.03
CA LEU A 4 -34.42 4.71 -5.40
C LEU A 4 -33.34 4.08 -6.29
N LYS A 5 -32.47 4.90 -6.87
CA LYS A 5 -31.20 4.43 -7.44
C LYS A 5 -30.35 3.93 -6.27
N GLY A 6 -29.80 2.72 -6.40
CA GLY A 6 -29.03 2.03 -5.36
C GLY A 6 -27.76 2.78 -4.93
N PRO A 7 -27.13 2.33 -3.83
CA PRO A 7 -25.94 2.98 -3.27
C PRO A 7 -24.79 3.00 -4.28
N ALA A 8 -23.88 3.96 -4.07
CA ALA A 8 -22.66 4.10 -4.84
C ALA A 8 -21.89 2.76 -4.78
N HIS A 9 -21.91 2.04 -5.88
CA HIS A 9 -21.04 0.91 -6.10
C HIS A 9 -19.60 1.44 -6.09
N TRP A 10 -18.79 0.96 -5.16
CA TRP A 10 -17.36 0.97 -5.29
C TRP A 10 -17.00 0.49 -6.71
N PRO A 11 -15.98 1.05 -7.39
CA PRO A 11 -15.41 0.40 -8.55
C PRO A 11 -14.77 -0.92 -8.10
N THR A 12 -15.60 -1.94 -7.90
CA THR A 12 -15.26 -3.34 -7.62
C THR A 12 -14.77 -4.05 -8.89
N ALA A 13 -14.77 -3.35 -10.03
CA ALA A 13 -14.19 -3.85 -11.25
C ALA A 13 -12.71 -3.46 -11.32
N GLN A 14 -11.85 -4.41 -10.94
CA GLN A 14 -10.44 -4.49 -11.31
C GLN A 14 -9.46 -3.54 -10.61
N ILE A 15 -9.51 -3.46 -9.28
CA ILE A 15 -8.31 -3.11 -8.54
C ILE A 15 -7.95 -4.31 -7.65
N SER A 16 -7.53 -5.39 -8.31
CA SER A 16 -6.74 -6.43 -7.67
C SER A 16 -5.36 -5.82 -7.43
N TRP A 17 -5.04 -5.53 -6.18
CA TRP A 17 -3.76 -4.99 -5.78
C TRP A 17 -2.75 -6.11 -5.54
N GLN A 18 -2.57 -7.04 -6.48
CA GLN A 18 -1.46 -8.00 -6.37
C GLN A 18 -0.77 -8.29 -7.72
N ARG A 19 0.53 -7.95 -7.70
CA ARG A 19 1.66 -8.43 -8.51
C ARG A 19 1.80 -8.02 -9.99
N PRO A 20 3.05 -7.76 -10.43
CA PRO A 20 3.40 -7.86 -11.85
C PRO A 20 3.13 -9.30 -12.30
N LEU A 21 2.51 -9.45 -13.47
CA LEU A 21 2.43 -10.74 -14.16
C LEU A 21 3.85 -11.34 -14.23
N ILE A 22 4.12 -12.36 -13.40
CA ILE A 22 5.24 -13.26 -13.63
C ILE A 22 4.91 -13.93 -14.96
N MET A 23 5.68 -13.56 -16.00
CA MET A 23 5.58 -14.23 -17.29
C MET A 23 5.80 -15.72 -17.07
N PRO A 24 4.96 -16.62 -17.61
CA PRO A 24 5.27 -18.03 -17.58
C PRO A 24 6.61 -18.25 -18.28
N GLU A 25 7.53 -18.94 -17.61
CA GLU A 25 8.76 -19.44 -18.20
C GLU A 25 8.40 -20.17 -19.50
N ARG A 26 8.94 -19.68 -20.62
CA ARG A 26 8.93 -20.42 -21.87
C ARG A 26 9.80 -21.66 -21.69
N THR A 27 9.17 -22.78 -21.39
CA THR A 27 9.66 -24.08 -21.86
C THR A 27 9.57 -24.11 -23.39
N ASP A 28 10.57 -24.75 -23.98
CA ASP A 28 10.76 -25.10 -25.39
C ASP A 28 11.32 -24.03 -26.34
N LEU A 29 12.66 -23.96 -26.37
CA LEU A 29 13.42 -23.82 -27.61
C LEU A 29 14.61 -24.80 -27.63
N PRO A 30 14.92 -25.42 -28.79
CA PRO A 30 15.74 -26.63 -28.90
C PRO A 30 17.25 -26.42 -28.75
N GLN A 31 17.93 -27.49 -28.34
CA GLN A 31 19.38 -27.62 -28.22
C GLN A 31 20.09 -27.57 -29.59
N SER A 32 20.56 -26.39 -29.97
CA SER A 32 21.74 -26.16 -30.82
C SER A 32 22.02 -24.67 -30.76
N VAL A 33 23.05 -24.15 -30.07
CA VAL A 33 24.46 -24.29 -30.40
C VAL A 33 25.25 -24.01 -29.11
N ARG A 34 25.87 -25.05 -28.54
CA ARG A 34 27.02 -24.91 -27.63
C ARG A 34 28.28 -24.98 -28.50
N ALA A 35 29.04 -23.89 -28.57
CA ALA A 35 30.49 -23.93 -28.82
C ALA A 35 31.09 -22.56 -28.54
N GLY A 36 32.03 -22.46 -27.60
CA GLY A 36 32.83 -21.24 -27.50
C GLY A 36 33.52 -20.96 -26.17
N CYS A 37 34.48 -21.81 -25.80
CA CYS A 37 35.64 -21.50 -24.94
C CYS A 37 35.42 -21.01 -23.49
N ALA A 38 35.59 -21.96 -22.57
CA ALA A 38 36.16 -21.70 -21.27
C ALA A 38 37.69 -21.48 -21.35
N GLN A 39 38.21 -20.85 -20.28
CA GLN A 39 39.58 -20.93 -19.73
C GLN A 39 40.67 -19.98 -20.27
N GLN A 40 41.12 -19.08 -19.38
CA GLN A 40 42.48 -19.01 -18.80
C GLN A 40 42.50 -17.87 -17.74
N VAL A 41 42.52 -18.15 -16.43
CA VAL A 41 43.69 -18.48 -15.58
C VAL A 41 44.73 -17.35 -15.51
N THR A 42 44.74 -16.57 -14.43
CA THR A 42 45.80 -16.59 -13.38
C THR A 42 45.67 -15.46 -12.35
N ARG A 43 45.86 -15.83 -11.09
CA ARG A 43 46.24 -14.95 -9.97
C ARG A 43 47.69 -14.45 -10.15
N ARG A 44 48.00 -13.22 -9.72
CA ARG A 44 49.23 -12.90 -8.95
C ARG A 44 49.15 -11.55 -8.22
N SER A 45 49.85 -11.52 -7.10
CA SER A 45 49.82 -10.56 -6.00
C SER A 45 50.80 -9.37 -6.13
N ARG A 46 50.44 -8.29 -5.41
CA ARG A 46 51.25 -7.33 -4.62
C ARG A 46 52.24 -6.33 -5.28
N SER A 47 52.26 -5.17 -4.61
CA SER A 47 53.32 -4.16 -4.36
C SER A 47 53.56 -2.97 -5.32
N SER A 48 53.15 -1.79 -4.82
CA SER A 48 53.89 -0.53 -4.64
C SER A 48 54.80 0.01 -5.76
N LEU A 49 54.49 1.20 -6.29
CA LEU A 49 55.34 2.41 -6.21
C LEU A 49 54.68 3.61 -6.90
N ALA A 50 54.90 4.77 -6.30
CA ALA A 50 54.40 6.09 -6.70
C ALA A 50 55.01 6.59 -8.02
N ALA A 51 54.22 7.32 -8.81
CA ALA A 51 54.70 8.45 -9.63
C ALA A 51 53.52 9.29 -10.14
N ASP A 52 53.66 10.61 -9.94
CA ASP A 52 52.81 11.70 -10.38
C ASP A 52 52.38 11.63 -11.86
N ILE A 53 51.07 11.62 -12.13
CA ILE A 53 50.53 12.10 -13.40
C ILE A 53 49.24 12.92 -13.20
N ARG A 54 49.33 14.13 -13.75
CA ARG A 54 48.39 15.25 -13.84
C ARG A 54 46.90 14.89 -13.96
N ILE A 55 46.13 15.60 -13.13
CA ILE A 55 44.69 15.85 -13.23
C ILE A 55 44.31 16.45 -14.59
N PRO A 56 43.28 15.91 -15.27
CA PRO A 56 42.38 16.71 -16.08
C PRO A 56 41.01 16.81 -15.41
N ARG A 57 40.67 18.02 -14.95
CA ARG A 57 39.30 18.40 -14.60
C ARG A 57 38.42 18.31 -15.85
N ARG A 58 37.50 17.35 -15.90
CA ARG A 58 36.22 17.50 -16.58
C ARG A 58 35.15 16.83 -15.74
N GLY A 59 34.51 17.65 -14.90
CA GLY A 59 33.20 17.32 -14.36
C GLY A 59 32.25 17.09 -15.53
N ARG A 60 31.81 15.85 -15.69
CA ARG A 60 30.52 15.56 -16.29
C ARG A 60 29.59 15.30 -15.11
N SER A 61 28.85 16.32 -14.74
CA SER A 61 27.60 16.13 -14.02
C SER A 61 26.77 15.16 -14.86
N ILE A 62 26.54 13.96 -14.33
CA ILE A 62 25.38 13.18 -14.74
C ILE A 62 24.22 14.02 -14.22
N GLY A 63 23.71 14.88 -15.11
CA GLY A 63 22.47 15.61 -14.87
C GLY A 63 21.39 14.55 -14.82
N GLU A 64 21.05 14.16 -13.60
CA GLU A 64 19.84 13.43 -13.29
C GLU A 64 18.68 14.32 -13.71
N CYS A 65 18.15 14.08 -14.91
CA CYS A 65 16.88 14.65 -15.33
C CYS A 65 15.77 13.95 -14.55
N VAL A 66 15.63 14.25 -13.25
CA VAL A 66 14.37 14.00 -12.55
C VAL A 66 13.41 15.06 -13.05
N LYS A 67 12.68 14.70 -14.10
CA LYS A 67 11.53 15.48 -14.55
C LYS A 67 10.44 15.25 -13.49
N MET A 68 10.52 15.98 -12.37
CA MET A 68 9.47 16.03 -11.35
C MET A 68 8.18 16.41 -12.07
N ARG A 69 7.36 15.40 -12.34
CA ARG A 69 6.07 15.58 -12.97
C ARG A 69 5.23 16.25 -11.91
N ARG A 70 5.02 17.55 -12.02
CA ARG A 70 4.03 18.24 -11.21
C ARG A 70 2.70 17.55 -11.50
N VAL A 71 2.06 16.99 -10.49
CA VAL A 71 0.72 16.44 -10.66
C VAL A 71 -0.21 17.62 -10.90
N GLU A 72 -0.60 17.82 -12.15
CA GLU A 72 -1.48 18.91 -12.58
C GLU A 72 -2.86 18.31 -12.88
N PHE A 73 -3.81 18.51 -11.97
CA PHE A 73 -5.20 18.15 -12.18
C PHE A 73 -5.90 19.24 -13.00
N SER A 74 -6.72 18.83 -13.96
CA SER A 74 -7.58 19.80 -14.64
C SER A 74 -8.58 20.39 -13.65
N ARG A 75 -8.84 21.70 -13.79
CA ARG A 75 -9.83 22.39 -12.96
C ARG A 75 -11.20 21.72 -13.00
N ASP A 76 -11.60 21.24 -14.18
CA ASP A 76 -12.90 20.61 -14.40
C ASP A 76 -13.04 19.29 -13.62
N VAL A 77 -11.95 18.52 -13.49
CA VAL A 77 -11.93 17.30 -12.66
C VAL A 77 -12.12 17.65 -11.19
N LEU A 78 -11.35 18.61 -10.65
CA LEU A 78 -11.49 19.02 -9.25
C LEU A 78 -12.88 19.61 -8.95
N GLN A 79 -13.43 20.42 -9.86
CA GLN A 79 -14.78 20.98 -9.70
C GLN A 79 -15.86 19.92 -9.74
N SER A 80 -15.74 18.93 -10.64
CA SER A 80 -16.69 17.83 -10.73
C SER A 80 -16.64 16.93 -9.49
N ALA A 81 -15.46 16.69 -8.94
CA ALA A 81 -15.28 15.96 -7.69
C ALA A 81 -15.86 16.71 -6.49
N ALA A 82 -15.62 18.02 -6.40
CA ALA A 82 -16.12 18.86 -5.32
C ALA A 82 -17.64 19.08 -5.35
N ALA A 83 -18.28 18.94 -6.51
CA ALA A 83 -19.73 19.08 -6.66
C ALA A 83 -20.51 17.82 -6.24
N ASP A 84 -19.91 16.64 -6.39
CA ASP A 84 -20.56 15.36 -6.09
C ASP A 84 -19.54 14.32 -5.57
N PRO A 85 -19.68 13.82 -4.33
CA PRO A 85 -18.82 12.77 -3.78
C PRO A 85 -18.89 11.44 -4.55
N ALA A 86 -19.91 11.20 -5.37
CA ALA A 86 -19.99 10.03 -6.25
C ALA A 86 -19.55 10.29 -7.70
N SER A 87 -18.99 11.46 -7.98
CA SER A 87 -18.49 11.79 -9.31
C SER A 87 -17.35 10.85 -9.73
N ALA A 88 -17.38 10.39 -10.99
CA ALA A 88 -16.28 9.62 -11.59
C ALA A 88 -14.95 10.41 -11.64
N ALA A 89 -14.99 11.73 -11.39
CA ALA A 89 -13.79 12.55 -11.21
C ALA A 89 -12.91 12.06 -10.05
N TRP A 90 -13.49 11.48 -8.99
CA TRP A 90 -12.72 10.90 -7.88
C TRP A 90 -11.82 9.75 -8.34
N SER A 91 -12.31 8.87 -9.22
CA SER A 91 -11.47 7.81 -9.82
C SER A 91 -10.35 8.38 -10.69
N THR A 92 -10.60 9.49 -11.39
CA THR A 92 -9.57 10.18 -12.17
C THR A 92 -8.47 10.75 -11.27
N ILE A 93 -8.86 11.40 -10.17
CA ILE A 93 -7.91 11.94 -9.18
C ILE A 93 -7.10 10.80 -8.58
N TRP A 94 -7.76 9.70 -8.19
CA TRP A 94 -7.10 8.52 -7.65
C TRP A 94 -6.05 7.95 -8.61
N GLN A 95 -6.43 7.67 -9.86
CA GLN A 95 -5.52 7.08 -10.85
C GLN A 95 -4.35 7.99 -11.21
N GLN A 96 -4.52 9.32 -11.13
CA GLN A 96 -3.45 10.26 -11.40
C GLN A 96 -2.53 10.47 -10.18
N SER A 97 -3.06 10.30 -8.97
CA SER A 97 -2.28 10.43 -7.72
C SER A 97 -1.55 9.14 -7.38
N CYS A 98 -2.17 7.99 -7.62
CA CYS A 98 -1.75 6.70 -7.11
C CYS A 98 -1.69 5.62 -8.19
N HIS A 99 -0.60 4.86 -8.19
CA HIS A 99 -0.28 3.78 -9.11
C HIS A 99 0.26 2.57 -8.34
N GLN A 100 -0.28 1.39 -8.61
CA GLN A 100 0.22 0.11 -8.05
C GLN A 100 0.39 0.12 -6.52
N GLY A 101 -0.60 0.62 -5.78
CA GLY A 101 -0.63 0.59 -4.31
C GLY A 101 0.16 1.72 -3.63
N THR A 102 0.71 2.66 -4.41
CA THR A 102 1.46 3.81 -3.89
C THR A 102 1.03 5.10 -4.57
N CYS A 103 1.11 6.22 -3.87
CA CYS A 103 0.86 7.55 -4.40
C CYS A 103 2.16 8.29 -4.70
N ASP A 104 2.16 9.12 -5.75
CA ASP A 104 3.24 10.07 -6.01
C ASP A 104 3.28 11.07 -4.85
N PRO A 105 4.42 11.23 -4.13
CA PRO A 105 4.53 12.18 -3.03
C PRO A 105 4.15 13.62 -3.41
N ALA A 106 4.33 14.01 -4.68
CA ALA A 106 3.90 15.32 -5.17
C ALA A 106 2.38 15.54 -5.09
N SER A 107 1.58 14.47 -4.94
CA SER A 107 0.14 14.54 -4.72
C SER A 107 -0.25 15.08 -3.35
N ALA A 108 0.69 15.16 -2.38
CA ALA A 108 0.43 15.72 -1.06
C ALA A 108 -0.12 17.16 -1.10
N VAL A 109 0.17 17.91 -2.18
CA VAL A 109 -0.42 19.23 -2.46
C VAL A 109 -1.96 19.23 -2.52
N LEU A 110 -2.60 18.07 -2.70
CA LEU A 110 -4.05 17.93 -2.68
C LEU A 110 -4.65 17.93 -1.27
N LEU A 111 -3.88 17.64 -0.22
CA LEU A 111 -4.40 17.46 1.14
C LEU A 111 -5.22 18.66 1.65
N PRO A 112 -4.81 19.93 1.44
CA PRO A 112 -5.63 21.08 1.85
C PRO A 112 -6.96 21.17 1.08
N TRP A 113 -6.94 20.87 -0.21
CA TRP A 113 -8.15 20.86 -1.04
C TRP A 113 -9.09 19.72 -0.63
N LEU A 114 -8.56 18.53 -0.36
CA LEU A 114 -9.31 17.38 0.12
C LEU A 114 -9.96 17.67 1.48
N SER A 115 -9.19 18.21 2.43
CA SER A 115 -9.68 18.61 3.75
C SER A 115 -10.91 19.53 3.65
N THR A 116 -10.80 20.62 2.87
CA THR A 116 -11.90 21.58 2.67
C THR A 116 -13.10 20.96 1.94
N THR A 117 -12.84 20.18 0.88
CA THR A 117 -13.88 19.62 0.02
C THR A 117 -14.69 18.54 0.74
N ILE A 118 -14.01 17.65 1.46
CA ILE A 118 -14.62 16.54 2.19
C ILE A 118 -15.49 17.07 3.34
N ALA A 119 -15.02 18.11 4.04
CA ALA A 119 -15.79 18.75 5.10
C ALA A 119 -17.15 19.31 4.62
N ALA A 120 -17.27 19.68 3.35
CA ALA A 120 -18.50 20.18 2.76
C ALA A 120 -19.51 19.07 2.40
N PHE A 121 -19.09 17.81 2.33
CA PHE A 121 -19.99 16.69 2.04
C PHE A 121 -20.78 16.24 3.28
N PRO A 122 -21.98 15.66 3.08
CA PRO A 122 -22.64 14.86 4.11
C PRO A 122 -21.72 13.75 4.64
N ALA A 123 -21.77 13.49 5.94
CA ALA A 123 -20.83 12.57 6.60
C ALA A 123 -20.84 11.17 5.97
N ASP A 124 -22.02 10.63 5.66
CA ASP A 124 -22.25 9.33 5.03
C ASP A 124 -21.68 9.20 3.59
N ARG A 125 -21.20 10.30 3.01
CA ARG A 125 -20.68 10.38 1.64
C ARG A 125 -19.17 10.66 1.58
N ARG A 126 -18.47 10.63 2.72
CA ARG A 126 -17.04 11.01 2.82
C ARG A 126 -16.05 9.86 2.64
N GLU A 127 -16.50 8.60 2.63
CA GLU A 127 -15.64 7.40 2.69
C GLU A 127 -14.59 7.36 1.58
N THR A 128 -15.01 7.36 0.31
CA THR A 128 -14.07 7.27 -0.82
C THR A 128 -13.09 8.45 -0.88
N PRO A 129 -13.53 9.71 -0.71
CA PRO A 129 -12.59 10.83 -0.59
C PRO A 129 -11.61 10.73 0.58
N LEU A 130 -12.05 10.26 1.75
CA LEU A 130 -11.20 10.08 2.93
C LEU A 130 -10.17 8.98 2.72
N ALA A 131 -10.56 7.87 2.10
CA ALA A 131 -9.64 6.81 1.72
C ALA A 131 -8.51 7.36 0.83
N LEU A 132 -8.85 8.10 -0.23
CA LEU A 132 -7.87 8.73 -1.13
C LEU A 132 -6.90 9.64 -0.37
N ALA A 133 -7.44 10.49 0.51
CA ALA A 133 -6.63 11.41 1.29
C ALA A 133 -5.66 10.67 2.22
N GLY A 134 -6.08 9.54 2.80
CA GLY A 134 -5.24 8.67 3.60
C GLY A 134 -4.06 8.09 2.84
N PHE A 135 -4.30 7.53 1.64
CA PHE A 135 -3.25 7.01 0.78
C PHE A 135 -2.26 8.11 0.32
N ILE A 136 -2.76 9.32 0.02
CA ILE A 136 -1.88 10.45 -0.30
C ILE A 136 -1.03 10.86 0.91
N ALA A 137 -1.61 10.89 2.11
CA ALA A 137 -0.89 11.25 3.33
C ALA A 137 0.14 10.19 3.77
N LEU A 138 -0.10 8.93 3.41
CA LEU A 138 0.77 7.79 3.65
C LEU A 138 2.08 7.89 2.89
N ASP A 139 2.04 8.30 1.61
CA ASP A 139 3.23 8.47 0.76
C ASP A 139 3.74 9.93 0.73
N ALA A 140 3.20 10.81 1.57
CA ALA A 140 3.68 12.18 1.71
C ALA A 140 5.05 12.20 2.42
N THR A 141 5.96 13.06 1.96
CA THR A 141 7.27 13.21 2.62
C THR A 141 7.12 13.85 4.00
N ASP A 142 8.09 13.67 4.90
CA ASP A 142 8.11 14.36 6.21
C ASP A 142 7.91 15.87 6.09
N ALA A 143 8.49 16.49 5.06
CA ALA A 143 8.35 17.91 4.80
C ALA A 143 6.91 18.28 4.39
N ASP A 144 6.26 17.46 3.56
CA ASP A 144 4.86 17.62 3.19
C ASP A 144 3.94 17.41 4.39
N ARG A 145 4.17 16.36 5.20
CA ARG A 145 3.41 16.10 6.42
C ARG A 145 3.51 17.24 7.42
N ALA A 146 4.70 17.84 7.58
CA ALA A 146 4.88 19.03 8.40
C ALA A 146 4.18 20.26 7.80
N THR A 147 4.18 20.41 6.47
CA THR A 147 3.53 21.52 5.76
C THR A 147 2.01 21.45 5.85
N TYR A 148 1.42 20.25 5.77
CA TYR A 148 -0.03 20.01 5.73
C TYR A 148 -0.57 19.39 7.02
N ALA A 149 0.11 19.58 8.16
CA ALA A 149 -0.21 18.91 9.42
C ALA A 149 -1.65 19.17 9.90
N ASP A 150 -2.12 20.41 9.80
CA ASP A 150 -3.48 20.79 10.19
C ASP A 150 -4.54 20.12 9.30
N ASP A 151 -4.28 20.03 8.00
CA ASP A 151 -5.18 19.37 7.05
C ASP A 151 -5.24 17.86 7.28
N ILE A 152 -4.08 17.23 7.52
CA ILE A 152 -4.00 15.80 7.88
C ILE A 152 -4.77 15.54 9.17
N ALA A 153 -4.62 16.39 10.19
CA ALA A 153 -5.35 16.26 11.46
C ALA A 153 -6.87 16.42 11.29
N ALA A 154 -7.32 17.34 10.43
CA ALA A 154 -8.74 17.53 10.12
C ALA A 154 -9.32 16.31 9.38
N LEU A 155 -8.62 15.81 8.37
CA LEU A 155 -8.99 14.61 7.62
C LEU A 155 -9.09 13.38 8.53
N ARG A 156 -8.09 13.20 9.40
CA ARG A 156 -8.08 12.13 10.40
C ARG A 156 -9.28 12.19 11.33
N THR A 157 -9.62 13.38 11.84
CA THR A 157 -10.79 13.56 12.70
C THR A 157 -12.07 13.11 11.99
N MET A 158 -12.27 13.54 10.74
CA MET A 158 -13.43 13.13 9.94
C MET A 158 -13.47 11.63 9.66
N ALA A 159 -12.31 10.98 9.46
CA ALA A 159 -12.22 9.54 9.27
C ALA A 159 -12.61 8.76 10.53
N VAL A 160 -12.09 9.17 11.70
CA VAL A 160 -12.44 8.55 12.99
C VAL A 160 -13.93 8.72 13.30
N GLU A 161 -14.50 9.91 13.06
CA GLU A 161 -15.94 10.16 13.26
C GLU A 161 -16.82 9.32 12.33
N ARG A 162 -16.36 9.02 11.11
CA ARG A 162 -17.10 8.24 10.13
C ARG A 162 -17.10 6.74 10.47
N LEU A 163 -16.02 6.25 11.07
CA LEU A 163 -15.71 4.83 11.24
C LEU A 163 -16.85 3.97 11.85
N PRO A 164 -17.59 4.42 12.88
CA PRO A 164 -18.64 3.59 13.50
C PRO A 164 -19.83 3.28 12.58
N GLU A 165 -20.06 4.11 11.57
CA GLU A 165 -21.25 4.05 10.72
C GLU A 165 -20.90 3.70 9.27
N VAL A 166 -19.67 3.25 9.00
CA VAL A 166 -19.19 2.92 7.66
C VAL A 166 -20.16 2.00 6.91
N SER A 167 -20.21 2.11 5.59
CA SER A 167 -21.14 1.36 4.74
C SER A 167 -20.97 -0.17 4.80
N ASP A 168 -19.76 -0.68 4.57
CA ASP A 168 -19.46 -2.12 4.45
C ASP A 168 -18.05 -2.47 4.98
N ASP A 169 -17.73 -3.76 5.00
CA ASP A 169 -16.46 -4.26 5.54
C ASP A 169 -15.24 -3.77 4.71
N PRO A 170 -15.26 -3.77 3.37
CA PRO A 170 -14.18 -3.17 2.58
C PRO A 170 -13.97 -1.68 2.85
N ALA A 171 -15.05 -0.90 2.91
CA ALA A 171 -15.00 0.50 3.27
C ALA A 171 -14.40 0.73 4.66
N PHE A 172 -14.65 -0.19 5.60
CA PHE A 172 -14.12 -0.13 6.95
C PHE A 172 -12.60 -0.31 6.98
N VAL A 173 -12.10 -1.32 6.25
CA VAL A 173 -10.65 -1.56 6.11
C VAL A 173 -9.96 -0.36 5.45
N TYR A 174 -10.52 0.18 4.36
CA TYR A 174 -9.95 1.37 3.70
C TYR A 174 -9.93 2.59 4.60
N LEU A 175 -10.95 2.77 5.46
CA LEU A 175 -10.98 3.90 6.38
C LEU A 175 -9.99 3.72 7.54
N LEU A 176 -9.77 2.49 8.03
CA LEU A 176 -8.69 2.19 8.97
C LEU A 176 -7.32 2.47 8.35
N GLN A 177 -7.08 2.03 7.11
CA GLN A 177 -5.85 2.36 6.37
C GLN A 177 -5.66 3.86 6.25
N ALA A 178 -6.73 4.61 5.97
CA ALA A 178 -6.66 6.06 5.90
C ALA A 178 -6.25 6.68 7.24
N ILE A 179 -6.85 6.23 8.36
CA ILE A 179 -6.49 6.69 9.70
C ILE A 179 -5.02 6.42 10.00
N LEU A 180 -4.53 5.22 9.68
CA LEU A 180 -3.12 4.85 9.83
C LEU A 180 -2.19 5.68 8.93
N GLY A 181 -2.59 5.95 7.69
CA GLY A 181 -1.86 6.85 6.79
C GLY A 181 -1.80 8.29 7.30
N PHE A 182 -2.87 8.79 7.92
CA PHE A 182 -2.84 10.09 8.62
C PHE A 182 -1.99 10.07 9.89
N ASP A 183 -1.86 8.92 10.56
CA ASP A 183 -0.95 8.71 11.69
C ASP A 183 0.52 8.50 11.26
N GLY A 184 0.76 8.22 9.97
CA GLY A 184 2.09 8.00 9.41
C GLY A 184 2.59 6.56 9.55
N ASP A 185 1.69 5.60 9.75
CA ASP A 185 2.03 4.17 9.78
C ASP A 185 2.15 3.63 8.35
N GLU A 186 3.38 3.64 7.83
CA GLU A 186 3.72 3.25 6.45
C GLU A 186 3.46 1.76 6.16
N THR A 187 3.53 0.92 7.18
CA THR A 187 3.32 -0.54 7.05
C THR A 187 1.82 -0.82 7.00
N TRP A 188 1.11 -0.59 8.09
CA TRP A 188 -0.29 -1.03 8.21
C TRP A 188 -1.26 -0.12 7.46
N GLY A 189 -0.84 1.10 7.09
CA GLY A 189 -1.56 1.89 6.10
C GLY A 189 -1.67 1.21 4.73
N LYS A 190 -0.75 0.29 4.39
CA LYS A 190 -0.73 -0.46 3.11
C LYS A 190 -1.19 -1.90 3.30
N GLU A 191 -0.60 -2.59 4.26
CA GLU A 191 -0.73 -4.04 4.42
C GLU A 191 -2.10 -4.51 4.94
N LEU A 192 -2.93 -3.60 5.50
CA LEU A 192 -4.28 -3.99 5.94
C LEU A 192 -5.21 -4.38 4.78
N ASP A 193 -4.92 -3.99 3.52
CA ASP A 193 -5.77 -4.34 2.38
C ASP A 193 -5.81 -5.86 2.12
N HIS A 194 -4.86 -6.63 2.67
CA HIS A 194 -4.93 -8.09 2.68
C HIS A 194 -6.23 -8.63 3.32
N LEU A 195 -6.83 -7.88 4.25
CA LEU A 195 -8.15 -8.24 4.81
C LEU A 195 -9.27 -8.17 3.77
N ASN A 196 -9.17 -7.25 2.80
CA ASN A 196 -10.12 -7.14 1.70
C ASN A 196 -9.87 -8.19 0.62
N ASP A 197 -8.60 -8.49 0.34
CA ASP A 197 -8.23 -9.60 -0.54
C ASP A 197 -8.69 -10.95 0.03
N GLY A 198 -8.72 -11.07 1.36
CA GLY A 198 -9.08 -12.28 2.07
C GLY A 198 -7.94 -13.30 2.13
N GLU A 199 -6.77 -12.96 1.61
CA GLU A 199 -5.58 -13.80 1.61
C GLU A 199 -4.30 -12.97 1.67
N VAL A 200 -3.22 -13.57 2.17
CA VAL A 200 -1.89 -12.96 2.19
C VAL A 200 -0.82 -13.98 1.83
N GLU A 201 0.10 -13.59 0.96
CA GLU A 201 1.29 -14.39 0.66
C GLU A 201 2.39 -14.05 1.68
N VAL A 202 2.93 -15.06 2.35
CA VAL A 202 4.03 -14.90 3.30
C VAL A 202 5.18 -15.84 2.98
N ARG A 203 6.40 -15.45 3.37
CA ARG A 203 7.57 -16.31 3.31
C ARG A 203 8.04 -16.75 4.68
N CYS A 204 8.38 -18.03 4.79
CA CYS A 204 9.04 -18.55 5.97
C CYS A 204 10.40 -17.85 6.18
N PRO A 205 10.66 -17.27 7.37
CA PRO A 205 11.91 -16.54 7.62
C PRO A 205 13.16 -17.42 7.66
N GLU A 206 13.02 -18.74 7.82
CA GLU A 206 14.15 -19.68 7.92
C GLU A 206 14.50 -20.37 6.60
N CYS A 207 13.49 -20.79 5.83
CA CYS A 207 13.71 -21.59 4.61
C CYS A 207 13.15 -20.96 3.33
N ASP A 208 12.61 -19.74 3.42
CA ASP A 208 12.09 -18.94 2.30
C ASP A 208 10.93 -19.59 1.52
N GLU A 209 10.28 -20.61 2.10
CA GLU A 209 9.10 -21.24 1.51
C GLU A 209 7.93 -20.24 1.49
N GLU A 210 7.32 -20.05 0.32
CA GLU A 210 6.13 -19.24 0.13
C GLU A 210 4.87 -20.01 0.57
N ALA A 211 4.00 -19.35 1.31
CA ALA A 211 2.70 -19.87 1.70
C ALA A 211 1.61 -18.81 1.45
N LEU A 212 0.49 -19.24 0.89
CA LEU A 212 -0.70 -18.42 0.76
C LEU A 212 -1.62 -18.71 1.95
N VAL A 213 -1.97 -17.67 2.69
CA VAL A 213 -2.71 -17.76 3.95
C VAL A 213 -4.12 -17.20 3.74
N ASP A 214 -5.15 -18.01 3.97
CA ASP A 214 -6.56 -17.56 3.92
C ASP A 214 -6.93 -16.81 5.22
N LEU A 215 -7.33 -15.55 5.09
CA LEU A 215 -7.74 -14.68 6.17
C LEU A 215 -9.27 -14.71 6.38
N SER A 216 -10.03 -15.14 5.37
CA SER A 216 -11.49 -15.13 5.37
C SER A 216 -12.10 -16.43 5.92
N GLY A 217 -11.47 -17.58 5.65
CA GLY A 217 -11.96 -18.91 6.00
C GLY A 217 -11.40 -19.48 7.29
N ASP A 218 -11.97 -20.59 7.77
CA ASP A 218 -11.49 -21.32 8.94
C ASP A 218 -10.28 -22.20 8.59
N ASP A 219 -9.17 -21.58 8.18
CA ASP A 219 -7.91 -22.29 7.96
C ASP A 219 -7.35 -22.79 9.32
N PRO A 220 -7.28 -24.11 9.55
CA PRO A 220 -6.77 -24.67 10.81
C PRO A 220 -5.24 -24.50 10.96
N GLU A 221 -4.52 -24.14 9.90
CA GLU A 221 -3.06 -23.99 9.91
C GLU A 221 -2.61 -22.68 10.56
N ILE A 222 -3.54 -21.72 10.74
CA ILE A 222 -3.30 -20.47 11.44
C ILE A 222 -3.81 -20.58 12.87
N LEU A 223 -2.90 -20.38 13.84
CA LEU A 223 -3.26 -20.10 15.22
C LEU A 223 -3.63 -18.62 15.35
N PRO A 224 -4.91 -18.25 15.57
CA PRO A 224 -5.32 -16.86 15.67
C PRO A 224 -4.67 -16.17 16.87
N GLY A 225 -4.36 -14.88 16.71
CA GLY A 225 -3.73 -14.07 17.74
C GLY A 225 -3.68 -12.59 17.37
N LEU A 226 -3.34 -11.76 18.36
CA LEU A 226 -3.12 -10.33 18.20
C LEU A 226 -1.71 -10.07 18.72
N SER A 227 -0.72 -10.12 17.82
CA SER A 227 0.70 -10.10 18.18
C SER A 227 1.25 -8.73 18.62
N SER A 228 0.43 -7.67 18.58
CA SER A 228 0.83 -6.30 18.91
C SER A 228 -0.31 -5.47 19.51
N GLU A 229 0.02 -4.37 20.20
CA GLU A 229 -0.96 -3.41 20.71
C GLU A 229 -1.79 -2.77 19.58
N LEU A 230 -1.18 -2.58 18.40
CA LEU A 230 -1.90 -2.11 17.21
C LEU A 230 -2.96 -3.13 16.79
N ALA A 231 -2.61 -4.41 16.73
CA ALA A 231 -3.54 -5.48 16.39
C ALA A 231 -4.72 -5.53 17.38
N GLU A 232 -4.45 -5.41 18.67
CA GLU A 232 -5.48 -5.36 19.72
C GLU A 232 -6.43 -4.18 19.52
N ARG A 233 -5.90 -2.99 19.24
CA ARG A 233 -6.71 -1.79 18.98
C ARG A 233 -7.57 -1.93 17.74
N LEU A 234 -7.00 -2.36 16.62
CA LEU A 234 -7.73 -2.51 15.35
C LEU A 234 -8.82 -3.59 15.46
N HIS A 235 -8.51 -4.72 16.12
CA HIS A 235 -9.49 -5.77 16.39
C HIS A 235 -10.62 -5.28 17.30
N ALA A 236 -10.30 -4.50 18.35
CA ALA A 236 -11.32 -3.93 19.24
C ALA A 236 -12.24 -2.97 18.48
N GLU A 237 -11.70 -2.14 17.59
CA GLU A 237 -12.47 -1.24 16.74
C GLU A 237 -13.42 -2.01 15.80
N ALA A 238 -12.91 -3.04 15.12
CA ALA A 238 -13.73 -3.91 14.27
C ALA A 238 -14.86 -4.58 15.07
N THR A 239 -14.56 -5.08 16.27
CA THR A 239 -15.55 -5.73 17.13
C THR A 239 -16.60 -4.73 17.62
N HIS A 240 -16.18 -3.54 18.05
CA HIS A 240 -17.07 -2.49 18.56
C HIS A 240 -18.06 -2.00 17.51
N THR A 241 -17.64 -1.97 16.25
CA THR A 241 -18.46 -1.57 15.10
C THR A 241 -19.26 -2.73 14.48
N GLY A 242 -19.20 -3.93 15.07
CA GLY A 242 -19.96 -5.11 14.61
C GLY A 242 -19.36 -5.79 13.37
N ARG A 243 -18.12 -5.48 13.00
CA ARG A 243 -17.40 -6.00 11.83
C ARG A 243 -16.72 -7.33 12.14
N GLY A 244 -17.53 -8.35 12.46
CA GLY A 244 -17.05 -9.65 12.93
C GLY A 244 -16.09 -10.35 11.95
N ALA A 245 -16.38 -10.30 10.65
CA ALA A 245 -15.52 -10.92 9.63
C ALA A 245 -14.13 -10.26 9.57
N VAL A 246 -14.08 -8.92 9.57
CA VAL A 246 -12.83 -8.15 9.65
C VAL A 246 -12.08 -8.46 10.93
N GLY A 247 -12.78 -8.53 12.08
CA GLY A 247 -12.19 -8.93 13.36
C GLY A 247 -11.52 -10.30 13.30
N THR A 248 -12.20 -11.31 12.74
CA THR A 248 -11.62 -12.64 12.53
C THR A 248 -10.39 -12.59 11.63
N GLY A 249 -10.48 -11.91 10.48
CA GLY A 249 -9.33 -11.73 9.58
C GLY A 249 -8.14 -11.07 10.27
N MET A 250 -8.38 -10.07 11.12
CA MET A 250 -7.35 -9.42 11.93
C MET A 250 -6.61 -10.43 12.83
N THR A 251 -7.34 -11.33 13.50
CA THR A 251 -6.71 -12.36 14.35
C THR A 251 -5.86 -13.37 13.56
N ARG A 252 -6.11 -13.53 12.26
CA ARG A 252 -5.31 -14.40 11.39
C ARG A 252 -4.09 -13.66 10.84
N LEU A 253 -4.28 -12.44 10.37
CA LEU A 253 -3.21 -11.56 9.86
C LEU A 253 -2.14 -11.30 10.93
N PHE A 254 -2.56 -11.12 12.18
CA PHE A 254 -1.67 -10.98 13.35
C PHE A 254 -1.46 -12.29 14.12
N GLY A 255 -1.87 -13.42 13.53
CA GLY A 255 -1.73 -14.76 14.07
C GLY A 255 -0.37 -15.40 13.75
N ARG A 256 -0.29 -16.70 14.04
CA ARG A 256 0.91 -17.52 13.84
C ARG A 256 0.63 -18.75 12.99
N MET A 257 1.60 -19.18 12.20
CA MET A 257 1.53 -20.44 11.46
C MET A 257 2.86 -21.21 11.59
N ASP A 258 2.79 -22.52 11.33
CA ASP A 258 3.98 -23.37 11.24
C ASP A 258 4.35 -23.57 9.76
N CYS A 259 5.61 -23.36 9.40
CA CYS A 259 6.06 -23.58 8.02
C CYS A 259 5.87 -25.06 7.63
N PRO A 260 5.19 -25.37 6.51
CA PRO A 260 4.96 -26.76 6.10
C PRO A 260 6.25 -27.49 5.69
N SER A 261 7.30 -26.75 5.35
CA SER A 261 8.59 -27.29 4.89
C SER A 261 9.55 -27.58 6.05
N CYS A 262 9.81 -26.60 6.91
CA CYS A 262 10.80 -26.72 7.99
C CYS A 262 10.22 -26.77 9.42
N GLY A 263 8.91 -26.55 9.58
CA GLY A 263 8.21 -26.63 10.86
C GLY A 263 8.47 -25.47 11.83
N ILE A 264 9.20 -24.42 11.43
CA ILE A 264 9.36 -23.23 12.28
C ILE A 264 8.03 -22.50 12.42
N ARG A 265 7.74 -22.02 13.63
CA ARG A 265 6.59 -21.16 13.90
C ARG A 265 6.96 -19.69 13.75
N PHE A 266 6.15 -18.93 13.03
CA PHE A 266 6.35 -17.48 12.86
C PHE A 266 5.01 -16.73 12.84
N ASN A 267 5.05 -15.40 13.10
CA ASN A 267 3.86 -14.56 12.94
C ASN A 267 3.70 -14.14 11.48
N VAL A 268 2.47 -14.15 10.98
CA VAL A 268 2.14 -13.73 9.60
C VAL A 268 2.52 -12.25 9.40
N ALA A 269 2.12 -11.38 10.34
CA ALA A 269 2.39 -9.96 10.35
C ALA A 269 3.89 -9.57 10.33
N ASP A 270 4.78 -10.38 10.89
CA ASP A 270 6.22 -10.04 10.97
C ASP A 270 6.87 -10.00 9.58
N HIS A 271 6.38 -10.83 8.66
CA HIS A 271 6.83 -10.81 7.26
C HIS A 271 6.49 -9.48 6.56
N LEU A 272 5.26 -9.00 6.76
CA LEU A 272 4.76 -7.77 6.16
C LEU A 272 5.47 -6.54 6.73
N ALA A 273 5.69 -6.52 8.06
CA ALA A 273 6.45 -5.45 8.71
C ALA A 273 7.94 -5.44 8.36
N GLY A 274 8.52 -6.62 8.06
CA GLY A 274 9.94 -6.77 7.70
C GLY A 274 10.29 -6.49 6.24
N SER A 275 9.29 -6.38 5.36
CA SER A 275 9.49 -6.26 3.90
C SER A 275 9.98 -4.87 3.44
N PHE A 276 10.11 -3.90 4.36
CA PHE A 276 10.53 -2.51 4.08
C PHE A 276 11.93 -2.14 4.60
N THR A 277 12.85 -3.10 4.76
CA THR A 277 14.25 -2.83 5.19
C THR A 277 15.30 -2.95 4.08
#